data_AF-Q2NDI5-F1
#
_entry.id   AF-Q2NDI5-F1
#
_cell.length_a   1.000
_cell.length_b   1.000
_cell.length_c   1.000
_cell.angle_alpha   90.00
_cell.angle_beta   90.00
_cell.angle_gamma   90.00
#
_symmetry.space_group_name_H-M   'P 1'
#
loop_
_entity.id
_entity.type
_entity.pdbx_description
1 polymer ?
#
loop_
_entity_poly.entity_id
_entity_poly.type
_entity_poly.pdbx_seq_one_letter_code
_entity_poly.pdbx_strand_id
1 'polypeptide(L)' 'MTLTRDQELWGMALWVEKQHGKNGAAFIDDKIGQLSRAKDNQGVALWQDVARRLEQLTLRRRPS' A
#
# COMPACT_ATOMS: atom_id res chain seq x y z
N MET A 1 14.34 -0.14 19.26
CA MET A 1 13.51 -1.15 18.59
C MET A 1 13.41 -0.77 17.13
N THR A 2 13.89 -1.62 16.22
CA THR A 2 13.77 -1.40 14.77
C THR A 2 12.39 -1.87 14.32
N LEU A 3 11.71 -1.10 13.46
CA LEU A 3 10.42 -1.51 12.91
C LEU A 3 10.59 -2.83 12.14
N THR A 4 9.68 -3.77 12.30
CA THR A 4 9.70 -4.98 11.46
C THR A 4 9.22 -4.64 10.06
N ARG A 5 9.63 -5.44 9.07
CA ARG A 5 9.19 -5.26 7.68
C ARG A 5 7.67 -5.23 7.54
N ASP A 6 6.97 -6.06 8.30
CA ASP A 6 5.51 -6.08 8.28
C ASP A 6 4.90 -4.80 8.89
N GLN A 7 5.48 -4.29 9.98
CA GLN A 7 5.06 -3.01 10.57
C GLN A 7 5.27 -1.83 9.61
N GLU A 8 6.35 -1.83 8.81
CA GLU A 8 6.59 -0.80 7.81
C GLU A 8 5.48 -0.80 6.75
N LEU A 9 5.12 -1.99 6.26
CA LEU A 9 4.10 -2.15 5.24
C LEU A 9 2.71 -1.75 5.76
N TRP A 10 2.38 -2.05 7.02
CA TRP A 10 1.16 -1.57 7.67
C TRP A 10 1.19 -0.04 7.86
N GLY A 11 2.32 0.53 8.25
CA GLY A 11 2.50 1.97 8.37
C GLY A 11 2.29 2.70 7.03
N MET A 12 2.84 2.15 5.95
CA MET A 12 2.64 2.67 4.60
C MET A 12 1.16 2.57 4.16
N ALA A 13 0.50 1.44 4.41
CA ALA A 13 -0.92 1.27 4.05
C ALA A 13 -1.82 2.26 4.82
N LEU A 14 -1.56 2.46 6.12
CA LEU A 14 -2.26 3.45 6.94
C LEU A 14 -1.98 4.88 6.47
N TRP A 15 -0.75 5.19 6.07
CA TRP A 15 -0.41 6.49 5.51
C TRP A 15 -1.17 6.74 4.19
N VAL A 16 -1.22 5.75 3.28
CA VAL A 16 -1.99 5.86 2.04
C VAL A 16 -3.48 6.07 2.33
N GLU A 17 -4.05 5.27 3.24
CA GLU A 17 -5.45 5.41 3.65
C GLU A 17 -5.72 6.81 4.22
N LYS A 18 -4.85 7.31 5.09
CA LYS A 18 -4.99 8.64 5.71
C LYS A 18 -4.89 9.77 4.69
N GLN A 19 -3.97 9.66 3.72
CA GLN A 19 -3.67 10.72 2.76
C GLN A 19 -4.65 10.73 1.58
N HIS A 20 -5.06 9.55 1.10
CA HIS A 20 -5.83 9.40 -0.14
C HIS A 20 -7.25 8.86 0.08
N GLY A 21 -7.56 8.34 1.27
CA GLY A 21 -8.89 7.81 1.60
C GLY A 21 -9.36 6.77 0.57
N LYS A 22 -10.55 7.03 0.00
CA LYS A 22 -11.14 6.16 -1.05
C LYS A 22 -10.29 6.04 -2.32
N ASN A 23 -9.41 7.01 -2.58
CA ASN A 23 -8.52 7.02 -3.74
C ASN A 23 -7.18 6.30 -3.48
N GLY A 24 -7.00 5.69 -2.30
CA GLY A 24 -5.76 5.01 -1.94
C GLY A 24 -5.36 3.89 -2.90
N ALA A 25 -6.33 3.11 -3.39
CA ALA A 25 -6.06 2.06 -4.37
C ALA A 25 -5.54 2.63 -5.70
N ALA A 26 -6.20 3.65 -6.24
CA ALA A 26 -5.79 4.31 -7.48
C ALA A 26 -4.39 4.94 -7.37
N PHE A 27 -4.05 5.50 -6.20
CA PHE A 27 -2.71 6.01 -5.93
C PHE A 27 -1.64 4.90 -5.96
N ILE A 28 -1.92 3.74 -5.35
CA ILE A 28 -0.99 2.61 -5.36
C ILE A 28 -0.82 2.07 -6.78
N ASP A 29 -1.90 1.97 -7.56
CA ASP A 29 -1.83 1.50 -8.95
C ASP A 29 -0.96 2.42 -9.82
N ASP A 30 -1.11 3.73 -9.68
CA ASP A 30 -0.25 4.71 -10.38
C ASP A 30 1.22 4.58 -9.93
N LYS A 31 1.48 4.39 -8.63
CA LYS A 31 2.83 4.16 -8.11
C LYS A 31 3.48 2.89 -8.66
N ILE A 32 2.74 1.78 -8.71
CA ILE A 32 3.20 0.53 -9.31
C ILE A 32 3.50 0.74 -10.80
N GLY A 33 2.62 1.45 -11.53
CA GLY A 33 2.83 1.78 -12.94
C GLY A 33 4.11 2.60 -13.18
N GLN A 34 4.39 3.60 -12.34
CA GLN A 34 5.63 4.39 -12.40
C GLN A 34 6.88 3.53 -12.19
N LEU A 35 6.88 2.67 -11.16
CA LEU A 35 8.02 1.80 -10.83
C LEU A 35 8.25 0.72 -11.89
N SER A 36 7.17 0.17 -12.44
CA SER A 36 7.24 -0.79 -13.54
C SER A 36 7.90 -0.19 -14.79
N ARG A 37 7.53 1.05 -15.17
CA ARG A 37 8.19 1.78 -16.27
C ARG A 37 9.67 2.05 -15.99
N ALA A 38 10.03 2.27 -14.74
CA ALA A 38 11.41 2.44 -14.29
C ALA A 38 12.18 1.10 -14.14
N LYS A 39 11.53 -0.05 -14.38
CA LYS A 39 12.07 -1.40 -14.17
C LYS A 39 12.50 -1.68 -12.72
N ASP A 40 11.93 -0.96 -11.76
CA ASP A 40 12.15 -1.20 -10.34
C ASP A 40 11.22 -2.29 -9.82
N ASN A 41 11.62 -3.54 -10.04
CA ASN A 41 10.85 -4.71 -9.63
C ASN A 41 10.72 -4.84 -8.10
N GLN A 42 11.72 -4.36 -7.34
CA GLN A 42 11.67 -4.39 -5.88
C GLN A 42 10.63 -3.40 -5.35
N GLY A 43 10.62 -2.18 -5.91
CA GLY A 43 9.59 -1.19 -5.62
C GLY A 43 8.19 -1.68 -5.97
N VAL A 44 8.02 -2.32 -7.14
CA VAL A 44 6.72 -2.91 -7.54
C VAL A 44 6.25 -3.93 -6.50
N ALA A 45 7.10 -4.88 -6.10
CA ALA A 45 6.73 -5.90 -5.12
C ALA A 45 6.35 -5.27 -3.76
N LEU A 46 7.09 -4.24 -3.33
CA LEU A 46 6.81 -3.51 -2.09
C LEU A 46 5.43 -2.85 -2.13
N TRP A 47 5.08 -2.17 -3.22
CA TRP A 47 3.80 -1.47 -3.33
C TRP A 47 2.63 -2.44 -3.53
N GLN A 48 2.85 -3.61 -4.14
CA GLN A 48 1.86 -4.70 -4.15
C GLN A 48 1.60 -5.22 -2.73
N ASP A 49 2.62 -5.31 -1.89
CA ASP A 49 2.47 -5.66 -0.48
C ASP A 49 1.67 -4.64 0.32
N VAL A 50 1.86 -3.36 0.03
CA VAL A 50 1.07 -2.26 0.62
C VAL A 50 -0.38 -2.32 0.15
N ALA A 51 -0.63 -2.61 -1.15
CA ALA A 51 -1.98 -2.77 -1.69
C ALA A 51 -2.78 -3.84 -0.93
N ARG A 52 -2.17 -5.01 -0.69
CA ARG A 52 -2.79 -6.12 0.08
C ARG A 52 -3.18 -5.70 1.49
N ARG A 53 -2.41 -4.84 2.14
CA ARG A 53 -2.70 -4.34 3.50
C ARG A 53 -3.77 -3.27 3.49
N LEU A 54 -3.78 -2.39 2.48
CA LEU A 54 -4.85 -1.40 2.30
C LEU A 54 -6.21 -2.08 2.06
N GLU A 55 -6.24 -3.16 1.27
CA GLU A 55 -7.43 -3.97 1.08
C GLU A 55 -7.92 -4.57 2.41
N GLN A 56 -7.01 -5.13 3.23
CA GLN A 56 -7.35 -5.63 4.56
C GLN A 56 -7.89 -4.53 5.49
N LEU A 57 -7.34 -3.31 5.47
CA LEU A 57 -7.89 -2.18 6.23
C LEU A 57 -9.32 -1.86 5.79
N THR A 58 -9.56 -1.86 4.48
CA THR A 58 -10.88 -1.58 3.91
C THR A 58 -11.90 -2.65 4.28
N LEU A 59 -11.51 -3.92 4.23
CA LEU A 59 -12.34 -5.06 4.63
C LEU A 59 -12.70 -5.01 6.12
N ARG A 60 -11.72 -4.73 7.00
CA ARG A 60 -11.96 -4.61 8.45
C ARG A 60 -12.90 -3.47 8.82
N ARG A 61 -12.98 -2.42 7.98
CA ARG A 61 -13.78 -1.22 8.23
C ARG A 61 -15.21 -1.31 7.67
N ARG A 62 -15.55 -2.32 6.87
CA ARG A 62 -16.94 -2.60 6.46
C ARG A 62 -17.58 -3.55 7.48
N PRO A 63 -18.38 -3.08 8.45
CA PRO A 63 -19.27 -3.97 9.19
C PRO A 63 -20.31 -4.54 8.20
N SER A 64 -20.59 -5.84 8.33
CA SER A 64 -21.68 -6.53 7.62
C SER A 64 -23.03 -5.86 7.83
#